data_AF-A0A8T6P7C0-F1
#
_entry.id   AF-A0A8T6P7C0-F1
#
_cell.length_a   1.000
_cell.length_b   1.000
_cell.length_c   1.000
_cell.angle_alpha   90.00
_cell.angle_beta   90.00
_cell.angle_gamma   90.00
#
_symmetry.space_group_name_H-M   'P 1'
#
loop_
_entity.id
_entity.type
_entity.pdbx_description
1 polymer ?
#
loop_
_entity_poly.entity_id
_entity_poly.type
_entity_poly.pdbx_seq_one_letter_code
_entity_poly.pdbx_strand_id
1 'polypeptide(L)'
;MSEYRERVLAEGNPLLDGSQATLVWLDEEPPEILSDLYGWEHEDARHFEEVEPGVYIHQMDLPTDAYMQYAFFKGRRWIADPHNHQEVYNGINHNHHYFYMPEGGPTAWSEANPDVRGGRVSRHILRNKQLLYSGQRSVYLYDPGVNEPVPLVLVWDAYEYERRANLVTIVDNLIAADQIQPIALAMVNNGDDARFLEYVCNEGTLKMALDLVLPLAQERMNLIDTDTYPGAYGMLGASMGGLMSLYSGLRVPEVFGKVLAQSSALSIDIHGRELIVWDLVRYGPRRDLNIYMDVGRYEWRIESNRQMFALLQEKGYAVT
;
A
#
# COMPACT_ATOMS: atom_id res chain seq x y z
N MET A 1 -23.59 29.85 21.27
CA MET A 1 -23.81 29.29 19.92
C MET A 1 -23.94 27.78 20.09
N SER A 2 -24.23 26.99 19.06
CA SER A 2 -24.23 25.53 19.22
C SER A 2 -22.85 25.06 19.68
N GLU A 3 -22.80 24.06 20.55
CA GLU A 3 -21.54 23.47 21.02
C GLU A 3 -20.69 22.99 19.83
N TYR A 4 -21.30 22.35 18.83
CA TYR A 4 -20.64 21.90 17.60
C TYR A 4 -20.03 23.05 16.79
N ARG A 5 -20.73 24.19 16.67
CA ARG A 5 -20.22 25.36 15.94
C ARG A 5 -19.01 25.95 16.63
N GLU A 6 -19.07 26.09 17.95
CA GLU A 6 -17.95 26.64 18.73
C GLU A 6 -16.74 25.70 18.64
N ARG A 7 -16.95 24.39 18.75
CA ARG A 7 -15.89 23.37 18.66
C ARG A 7 -15.26 23.28 17.27
N VAL A 8 -16.03 23.16 16.18
CA VAL A 8 -15.43 22.99 14.83
C VAL A 8 -14.60 24.19 14.41
N LEU A 9 -14.98 25.40 14.84
CA LEU A 9 -14.21 26.61 14.58
C LEU A 9 -12.91 26.68 15.39
N ALA A 10 -12.82 25.95 16.51
CA ALA A 10 -11.66 25.92 17.38
C ALA A 10 -10.73 24.72 17.12
N GLU A 11 -11.31 23.54 16.89
CA GLU A 11 -10.62 22.24 16.79
C GLU A 11 -10.44 21.79 15.34
N GLY A 12 -11.29 22.26 14.43
CA GLY A 12 -11.37 21.76 13.04
C GLY A 12 -12.28 20.55 12.89
N ASN A 13 -12.29 19.98 11.69
CA ASN A 13 -13.00 18.74 11.36
C ASN A 13 -12.03 17.55 11.29
N PRO A 14 -12.48 16.34 11.70
CA PRO A 14 -13.65 16.08 12.55
C PRO A 14 -13.41 16.47 14.01
N LEU A 15 -14.48 16.65 14.77
CA LEU A 15 -14.44 16.66 16.24
C LEU A 15 -14.25 15.23 16.76
N LEU A 16 -13.30 15.03 17.67
CA LEU A 16 -12.90 13.70 18.15
C LEU A 16 -13.25 13.53 19.63
N ASP A 17 -14.16 12.59 19.92
CA ASP A 17 -14.63 12.28 21.28
C ASP A 17 -14.46 10.77 21.54
N GLY A 18 -13.25 10.36 21.94
CA GLY A 18 -12.90 8.96 22.16
C GLY A 18 -12.93 8.15 20.86
N SER A 19 -13.87 7.21 20.74
CA SER A 19 -14.09 6.41 19.53
C SER A 19 -15.04 7.07 18.51
N GLN A 20 -15.58 8.25 18.83
CA GLN A 20 -16.52 8.94 17.96
C GLN A 20 -15.81 10.07 17.21
N ALA A 21 -15.96 10.08 15.89
CA ALA A 21 -15.58 11.19 15.03
C ALA A 21 -16.84 11.88 14.49
N THR A 22 -16.94 13.19 14.67
CA THR A 22 -18.09 13.98 14.20
C THR A 22 -17.63 15.00 13.16
N LEU A 23 -18.03 14.81 11.91
CA LEU A 23 -17.88 15.81 10.86
C LEU A 23 -18.96 16.87 11.03
N VAL A 24 -18.61 18.15 10.92
CA VAL A 24 -19.53 19.28 11.10
C VAL A 24 -19.55 20.16 9.85
N TRP A 25 -20.74 20.60 9.45
CA TRP A 25 -20.98 21.52 8.35
C TRP A 25 -21.88 22.68 8.78
N LEU A 26 -21.55 23.92 8.37
CA LEU A 26 -22.16 25.15 8.91
C LEU A 26 -22.98 25.98 7.89
N ASP A 27 -23.34 25.41 6.75
CA ASP A 27 -24.10 26.08 5.66
C ASP A 27 -25.41 25.31 5.35
N GLU A 28 -26.45 26.00 4.88
CA GLU A 28 -27.87 25.55 4.72
C GLU A 28 -28.06 24.42 3.68
N GLU A 29 -26.99 23.98 3.02
CA GLU A 29 -27.03 22.91 2.03
C GLU A 29 -25.78 22.02 2.16
N PRO A 30 -25.77 21.07 3.11
CA PRO A 30 -24.65 20.18 3.34
C PRO A 30 -24.33 19.30 2.13
N PRO A 31 -23.04 19.04 1.84
CA PRO A 31 -22.65 18.10 0.81
C PRO A 31 -22.91 16.66 1.24
N GLU A 32 -22.82 15.74 0.28
CA GLU A 32 -22.72 14.31 0.52
C GLU A 32 -21.31 13.94 1.00
N ILE A 33 -21.22 12.85 1.76
CA ILE A 33 -19.97 12.34 2.35
C ILE A 33 -19.62 11.02 1.68
N LEU A 34 -18.41 10.96 1.12
CA LEU A 34 -17.76 9.73 0.66
C LEU A 34 -16.58 9.45 1.57
N SER A 35 -16.36 8.20 1.96
CA SER A 35 -15.24 7.83 2.85
C SER A 35 -14.85 6.37 2.70
N ASP A 36 -13.73 5.98 3.32
CA ASP A 36 -13.31 4.58 3.37
C ASP A 36 -14.37 3.67 4.02
N LEU A 37 -15.22 4.19 4.92
CA LEU A 37 -16.30 3.41 5.54
C LEU A 37 -17.44 3.08 4.58
N TYR A 38 -17.61 3.87 3.53
CA TYR A 38 -18.80 3.86 2.67
C TYR A 38 -18.47 3.53 1.22
N GLY A 39 -17.30 2.93 0.96
CA GLY A 39 -16.97 2.36 -0.36
C GLY A 39 -16.70 3.38 -1.47
N TRP A 40 -16.70 4.68 -1.18
CA TRP A 40 -16.42 5.78 -2.13
C TRP A 40 -17.37 5.88 -3.34
N GLU A 41 -18.50 5.19 -3.32
CA GLU A 41 -19.51 5.23 -4.39
C GLU A 41 -20.66 6.17 -4.02
N HIS A 42 -21.21 6.89 -5.00
CA HIS A 42 -22.32 7.83 -4.78
C HIS A 42 -23.58 7.18 -4.22
N GLU A 43 -23.81 5.91 -4.55
CA GLU A 43 -24.97 5.15 -4.07
C GLU A 43 -24.90 4.88 -2.56
N ASP A 44 -23.68 4.89 -2.00
CA ASP A 44 -23.41 4.63 -0.59
C ASP A 44 -23.07 5.90 0.19
N ALA A 45 -23.19 7.07 -0.46
CA ALA A 45 -22.86 8.35 0.16
C ALA A 45 -23.70 8.59 1.42
N ARG A 46 -23.07 9.21 2.42
CA ARG A 46 -23.75 9.61 3.66
C ARG A 46 -24.13 11.07 3.63
N HIS A 47 -25.13 11.38 4.44
CA HIS A 47 -25.66 12.72 4.58
C HIS A 47 -25.43 13.20 6.01
N PHE A 48 -25.35 14.52 6.14
CA PHE A 48 -25.36 15.15 7.45
C PHE A 48 -26.80 15.26 7.97
N GLU A 49 -26.94 15.21 9.28
CA GLU A 49 -28.18 15.45 10.01
C GLU A 49 -28.16 16.86 10.62
N GLU A 50 -29.25 17.61 10.45
CA GLU A 50 -29.37 18.92 11.07
C GLU A 50 -29.66 18.78 12.57
N VAL A 51 -28.78 19.32 13.41
CA VAL A 51 -28.96 19.30 14.87
C VAL A 51 -29.46 20.64 15.39
N GLU A 52 -29.13 21.72 14.69
CA GLU A 52 -29.61 23.07 14.94
C GLU A 52 -29.67 23.85 13.62
N PRO A 53 -30.43 24.94 13.51
CA PRO A 53 -30.50 25.74 12.28
C PRO A 53 -29.13 26.11 11.73
N GLY A 54 -28.80 25.57 10.54
CA GLY A 54 -27.53 25.82 9.86
C GLY A 54 -26.31 25.13 10.51
N VAL A 55 -26.53 24.07 11.29
CA VAL A 55 -25.47 23.21 11.86
C VAL A 55 -25.84 21.76 11.60
N TYR A 56 -25.04 21.11 10.76
CA TYR A 56 -25.25 19.75 10.33
C TYR A 56 -24.07 18.88 10.76
N ILE A 57 -24.34 17.67 11.23
CA ILE A 57 -23.30 16.74 11.68
C ILE A 57 -23.42 15.37 11.04
N HIS A 58 -22.30 14.67 10.95
CA HIS A 58 -22.26 13.24 10.62
C HIS A 58 -21.31 12.53 11.57
N GLN A 59 -21.81 11.54 12.31
CA GLN A 59 -21.07 10.82 13.32
C GLN A 59 -20.63 9.45 12.82
N MET A 60 -19.40 9.08 13.17
CA MET A 60 -18.77 7.81 12.82
C MET A 60 -18.18 7.19 14.08
N ASP A 61 -18.51 5.93 14.34
CA ASP A 61 -17.84 5.14 15.37
C ASP A 61 -16.64 4.41 14.76
N LEU A 62 -15.45 4.72 15.26
CA LEU A 62 -14.17 4.26 14.75
C LEU A 62 -13.28 3.72 15.88
N PRO A 63 -12.44 2.71 15.61
CA PRO A 63 -11.35 2.36 16.51
C PRO A 63 -10.51 3.59 16.87
N THR A 64 -10.02 3.68 18.11
CA THR A 64 -9.25 4.82 18.60
C THR A 64 -7.93 5.02 17.86
N ASP A 65 -7.44 3.99 17.17
CA ASP A 65 -6.22 3.96 16.37
C ASP A 65 -6.46 4.10 14.85
N ALA A 66 -7.71 4.37 14.43
CA ALA A 66 -8.06 4.39 13.01
C ALA A 66 -7.42 5.58 12.25
N TYR A 67 -7.08 5.31 11.00
CA TYR A 67 -6.84 6.31 9.95
C TYR A 67 -8.01 6.28 8.98
N MET A 68 -8.50 7.46 8.59
CA MET A 68 -9.67 7.58 7.72
C MET A 68 -9.48 8.67 6.68
N GLN A 69 -9.83 8.37 5.43
CA GLN A 69 -10.04 9.36 4.39
C GLN A 69 -11.53 9.59 4.13
N TYR A 70 -11.88 10.83 3.82
CA TYR A 70 -13.21 11.24 3.36
C TYR A 70 -13.12 12.40 2.36
N ALA A 71 -14.22 12.65 1.67
CA ALA A 71 -14.37 13.82 0.82
C ALA A 71 -15.84 14.25 0.77
N PHE A 72 -16.05 15.53 0.48
CA PHE A 72 -17.37 16.09 0.30
C PHE A 72 -17.72 16.23 -1.18
N PHE A 73 -18.98 15.96 -1.50
CA PHE A 73 -19.47 15.99 -2.87
C PHE A 73 -20.81 16.71 -2.97
N LYS A 74 -20.96 17.60 -3.94
CA LYS A 74 -22.22 18.32 -4.18
C LYS A 74 -22.38 18.63 -5.67
N GLY A 75 -23.55 18.32 -6.23
CA GLY A 75 -23.89 18.71 -7.59
C GLY A 75 -22.86 18.27 -8.65
N ARG A 76 -22.29 17.07 -8.49
CA ARG A 76 -21.23 16.48 -9.35
C ARG A 76 -19.83 17.08 -9.17
N ARG A 77 -19.55 17.75 -8.05
CA ARG A 77 -18.25 18.37 -7.77
C ARG A 77 -17.76 18.00 -6.39
N TRP A 78 -16.45 17.78 -6.30
CA TRP A 78 -15.72 17.71 -5.04
C TRP A 78 -15.74 19.08 -4.36
N ILE A 79 -16.04 19.09 -3.07
CA ILE A 79 -16.01 20.25 -2.21
C ILE A 79 -14.93 20.01 -1.15
N ALA A 80 -14.13 21.04 -0.89
CA ALA A 80 -13.17 21.00 0.21
C ALA A 80 -13.89 21.17 1.55
N ASP A 81 -13.45 20.45 2.55
CA ASP A 81 -13.84 20.70 3.93
C ASP A 81 -13.18 22.01 4.41
N PRO A 82 -13.95 23.08 4.69
CA PRO A 82 -13.38 24.35 5.12
C PRO A 82 -12.75 24.30 6.51
N HIS A 83 -12.96 23.21 7.26
CA HIS A 83 -12.49 23.03 8.62
C HIS A 83 -11.47 21.89 8.76
N ASN A 84 -11.12 21.19 7.67
CA ASN A 84 -10.03 20.22 7.66
C ASN A 84 -8.99 20.56 6.59
N HIS A 85 -7.79 20.96 7.03
CA HIS A 85 -6.69 21.31 6.13
C HIS A 85 -5.77 20.12 5.82
N GLN A 86 -6.03 18.95 6.40
CA GLN A 86 -5.28 17.74 6.12
C GLN A 86 -5.80 17.11 4.84
N GLU A 87 -4.94 17.06 3.83
CA GLU A 87 -5.25 16.47 2.53
C GLU A 87 -4.18 15.46 2.13
N VAL A 88 -4.60 14.42 1.42
CA VAL A 88 -3.72 13.42 0.82
C VAL A 88 -4.20 13.10 -0.60
N TYR A 89 -3.27 13.01 -1.55
CA TYR A 89 -3.60 12.60 -2.91
C TYR A 89 -4.05 11.14 -2.93
N ASN A 90 -5.20 10.81 -3.50
CA ASN A 90 -5.75 9.46 -3.44
C ASN A 90 -5.01 8.42 -4.32
N GLY A 91 -4.04 8.85 -5.13
CA GLY A 91 -3.29 7.98 -6.05
C GLY A 91 -3.97 7.77 -7.40
N ILE A 92 -5.11 8.42 -7.66
CA ILE A 92 -5.89 8.26 -8.89
C ILE A 92 -6.10 9.63 -9.56
N ASN A 93 -6.80 10.57 -8.91
CA ASN A 93 -7.29 11.77 -9.59
C ASN A 93 -7.61 12.99 -8.69
N HIS A 94 -7.76 12.83 -7.38
CA HIS A 94 -8.06 13.96 -6.49
C HIS A 94 -7.48 13.78 -5.10
N ASN A 95 -7.48 14.86 -4.32
CA ASN A 95 -7.16 14.81 -2.90
C ASN A 95 -8.39 14.36 -2.10
N HIS A 96 -8.13 13.63 -1.02
CA HIS A 96 -9.09 13.38 0.05
C HIS A 96 -8.67 14.18 1.27
N HIS A 97 -9.64 14.53 2.10
CA HIS A 97 -9.34 14.89 3.48
C HIS A 97 -9.04 13.61 4.26
N TYR A 98 -8.17 13.71 5.25
CA TYR A 98 -7.88 12.58 6.13
C TYR A 98 -7.77 13.02 7.58
N PHE A 99 -7.88 12.07 8.49
CA PHE A 99 -7.61 12.25 9.90
C PHE A 99 -7.18 10.93 10.55
N TYR A 100 -6.53 11.06 11.71
CA TYR A 100 -6.30 9.96 12.64
C TYR A 100 -7.23 10.12 13.83
N MET A 101 -7.73 9.00 14.34
CA MET A 101 -8.36 8.95 15.67
C MET A 101 -7.30 9.17 16.76
N PRO A 102 -7.69 9.47 18.02
CA PRO A 102 -6.76 10.00 19.03
C PRO A 102 -5.54 9.12 19.38
N GLU A 103 -5.63 7.80 19.23
CA GLU A 103 -4.52 6.85 19.45
C GLU A 103 -3.86 6.41 18.13
N GLY A 104 -4.34 6.92 17.00
CA GLY A 104 -3.81 6.66 15.67
C GLY A 104 -2.66 7.61 15.31
N GLY A 105 -1.86 7.22 14.33
CA GLY A 105 -0.81 8.07 13.80
C GLY A 105 0.04 7.34 12.76
N PRO A 106 0.88 8.08 12.03
CA PRO A 106 1.89 7.46 11.19
C PRO A 106 2.86 6.65 12.05
N THR A 107 3.48 5.63 11.45
CA THR A 107 4.53 4.86 12.12
C THR A 107 5.77 5.73 12.33
N ALA A 108 6.31 5.75 13.55
CA ALA A 108 7.55 6.47 13.86
C ALA A 108 8.75 5.99 13.02
N TRP A 109 8.70 4.74 12.51
CA TRP A 109 9.72 4.23 11.60
C TRP A 109 9.82 5.01 10.28
N SER A 110 8.75 5.70 9.87
CA SER A 110 8.73 6.51 8.65
C SER A 110 9.35 7.90 8.81
N GLU A 111 9.68 8.29 10.04
CA GLU A 111 10.24 9.61 10.36
C GLU A 111 11.76 9.59 10.20
N ALA A 112 12.32 10.67 9.64
CA ALA A 112 13.76 10.79 9.47
C ALA A 112 14.45 10.89 10.83
N ASN A 113 15.37 9.96 11.11
CA ASN A 113 16.18 9.99 12.32
C ASN A 113 17.60 10.51 12.01
N PRO A 114 18.01 11.68 12.54
CA PRO A 114 19.33 12.25 12.26
C PRO A 114 20.50 11.43 12.84
N ASP A 115 20.24 10.56 13.81
CA ASP A 115 21.26 9.70 14.42
C ASP A 115 21.47 8.39 13.63
N VAL A 116 20.59 8.08 12.68
CA VAL A 116 20.68 6.89 11.83
C VAL A 116 21.53 7.20 10.61
N ARG A 117 22.64 6.48 10.46
CA ARG A 117 23.43 6.49 9.24
C ARG A 117 22.71 5.66 8.17
N GLY A 118 21.94 6.35 7.33
CA GLY A 118 21.19 5.71 6.26
C GLY A 118 22.05 5.07 5.17
N GLY A 119 21.46 4.12 4.46
CA GLY A 119 22.00 3.50 3.27
C GLY A 119 22.05 4.45 2.07
N ARG A 120 22.53 3.95 0.93
CA ARG A 120 22.68 4.72 -0.30
C ARG A 120 21.64 4.29 -1.33
N VAL A 121 20.82 5.24 -1.78
CA VAL A 121 19.92 5.04 -2.92
C VAL A 121 20.60 5.50 -4.21
N SER A 122 20.54 4.65 -5.24
CA SER A 122 21.04 4.97 -6.59
C SER A 122 19.96 4.72 -7.63
N ARG A 123 19.85 5.62 -8.62
CA ARG A 123 18.87 5.53 -9.70
C ARG A 123 19.51 4.97 -10.97
N HIS A 124 18.86 4.00 -11.58
CA HIS A 124 19.28 3.33 -12.80
C HIS A 124 18.15 3.32 -13.82
N ILE A 125 18.49 3.27 -15.11
CA ILE A 125 17.52 3.17 -16.21
C ILE A 125 17.79 1.89 -16.98
N LEU A 126 16.89 0.92 -16.83
CA LEU A 126 16.85 -0.27 -17.67
C LEU A 126 16.32 0.11 -19.06
N ARG A 127 16.87 -0.50 -20.11
CA ARG A 127 16.44 -0.30 -21.50
C ARG A 127 16.24 -1.64 -22.17
N ASN A 128 15.02 -1.93 -22.61
CA ASN A 128 14.67 -3.16 -23.31
C ASN A 128 13.34 -2.96 -24.04
N LYS A 129 13.32 -3.06 -25.37
CA LYS A 129 12.11 -2.80 -26.17
C LYS A 129 11.13 -3.98 -26.22
N GLN A 130 11.54 -5.14 -25.72
CA GLN A 130 10.77 -6.38 -25.76
C GLN A 130 10.03 -6.62 -24.44
N LEU A 131 10.65 -6.31 -23.31
CA LEU A 131 10.12 -6.58 -21.97
C LEU A 131 9.55 -5.34 -21.27
N LEU A 132 9.85 -4.13 -21.75
CA LEU A 132 9.39 -2.89 -21.13
C LEU A 132 8.46 -2.16 -22.09
N TYR A 133 7.25 -1.85 -21.62
CA TYR A 133 6.21 -1.19 -22.42
C TYR A 133 6.69 0.12 -23.08
N SER A 134 7.37 0.98 -22.33
CA SER A 134 7.93 2.24 -22.84
C SER A 134 9.35 2.09 -23.42
N GLY A 135 9.87 0.85 -23.48
CA GLY A 135 11.24 0.54 -23.87
C GLY A 135 12.31 0.86 -22.82
N GLN A 136 11.94 1.49 -21.70
CA GLN A 136 12.84 1.79 -20.58
C GLN A 136 12.11 1.80 -19.24
N ARG A 137 12.83 1.55 -18.14
CA ARG A 137 12.26 1.58 -16.79
C ARG A 137 13.27 2.11 -15.79
N SER A 138 12.86 3.03 -14.93
CA SER A 138 13.70 3.44 -13.81
C SER A 138 13.60 2.46 -12.66
N VAL A 139 14.76 2.09 -12.11
CA VAL A 139 14.91 1.24 -10.93
C VAL A 139 15.77 1.99 -9.93
N TYR A 140 15.35 1.97 -8.67
CA TYR A 140 16.11 2.52 -7.55
C TYR A 140 16.67 1.37 -6.74
N LEU A 141 17.98 1.37 -6.54
CA LEU A 141 18.67 0.38 -5.72
C LEU A 141 19.06 1.04 -4.40
N TYR A 142 18.62 0.45 -3.29
CA TYR A 142 19.05 0.82 -1.94
C TYR A 142 20.08 -0.20 -1.45
N ASP A 143 21.26 0.31 -1.13
CA ASP A 143 22.36 -0.43 -0.51
C ASP A 143 22.46 -0.02 0.97
N PRO A 144 22.30 -0.96 1.93
CA PRO A 144 22.35 -0.66 3.36
C PRO A 144 23.75 -0.25 3.85
N GLY A 145 24.79 -0.34 3.02
CA GLY A 145 26.13 0.13 3.35
C GLY A 145 26.94 -0.81 4.25
N VAL A 146 26.55 -2.08 4.31
CA VAL A 146 27.29 -3.16 5.00
C VAL A 146 28.23 -3.90 4.04
N ASN A 147 29.23 -4.60 4.57
CA ASN A 147 30.20 -5.31 3.74
C ASN A 147 29.78 -6.75 3.42
N GLU A 148 28.95 -7.33 4.27
CA GLU A 148 28.43 -8.69 4.15
C GLU A 148 27.36 -8.78 3.04
N PRO A 149 27.23 -9.94 2.37
CA PRO A 149 26.14 -10.12 1.41
C PRO A 149 24.79 -10.10 2.11
N VAL A 150 23.84 -9.35 1.56
CA VAL A 150 22.48 -9.18 2.12
C VAL A 150 21.40 -9.78 1.22
N PRO A 151 20.24 -10.19 1.76
CA PRO A 151 19.09 -10.54 0.92
C PRO A 151 18.54 -9.29 0.22
N LEU A 152 17.91 -9.51 -0.93
CA LEU A 152 17.23 -8.49 -1.72
C LEU A 152 15.71 -8.55 -1.51
N VAL A 153 15.07 -7.39 -1.42
CA VAL A 153 13.61 -7.26 -1.59
C VAL A 153 13.34 -6.47 -2.88
N LEU A 154 12.66 -7.09 -3.84
CA LEU A 154 12.17 -6.39 -5.02
C LEU A 154 10.81 -5.76 -4.70
N VAL A 155 10.71 -4.46 -4.92
CA VAL A 155 9.54 -3.66 -4.55
C VAL A 155 8.87 -3.13 -5.81
N TRP A 156 7.58 -3.43 -5.97
CA TRP A 156 6.76 -2.87 -7.04
C TRP A 156 6.32 -1.44 -6.72
N ASP A 157 6.00 -0.63 -7.73
CA ASP A 157 5.59 0.77 -7.57
C ASP A 157 6.61 1.63 -6.81
N ALA A 158 7.86 1.67 -7.29
CA ALA A 158 8.96 2.36 -6.61
C ALA A 158 8.64 3.79 -6.15
N TYR A 159 7.97 4.59 -7.00
CA TYR A 159 7.59 5.96 -6.64
C TYR A 159 6.71 6.01 -5.39
N GLU A 160 5.72 5.13 -5.27
CA GLU A 160 4.82 5.10 -4.11
C GLU A 160 5.59 4.69 -2.84
N TYR A 161 6.39 3.64 -2.91
CA TYR A 161 7.14 3.17 -1.73
C TYR A 161 8.27 4.14 -1.31
N GLU A 162 9.00 4.70 -2.26
CA GLU A 162 10.13 5.58 -1.96
C GLU A 162 9.68 6.96 -1.49
N ARG A 163 8.67 7.56 -2.14
CA ARG A 163 8.21 8.92 -1.82
C ARG A 163 7.09 8.96 -0.80
N ARG A 164 6.12 8.07 -0.92
CA ARG A 164 4.86 8.19 -0.19
C ARG A 164 4.88 7.36 1.10
N ALA A 165 5.46 6.17 1.05
CA ALA A 165 5.59 5.30 2.22
C ALA A 165 6.89 5.53 3.01
N ASN A 166 7.84 6.33 2.51
CA ASN A 166 9.17 6.52 3.11
C ASN A 166 9.90 5.18 3.39
N LEU A 167 9.79 4.21 2.47
CA LEU A 167 10.28 2.85 2.70
C LEU A 167 11.77 2.80 3.06
N VAL A 168 12.60 3.63 2.42
CA VAL A 168 14.04 3.69 2.71
C VAL A 168 14.28 4.11 4.16
N THR A 169 13.59 5.15 4.63
CA THR A 169 13.67 5.61 6.02
C THR A 169 13.23 4.52 7.01
N ILE A 170 12.13 3.81 6.69
CA ILE A 170 11.65 2.69 7.50
C ILE A 170 12.72 1.61 7.61
N VAL A 171 13.31 1.21 6.48
CA VAL A 171 14.34 0.16 6.45
C VAL A 171 15.60 0.60 7.20
N ASP A 172 16.08 1.82 6.98
CA ASP A 172 17.23 2.40 7.69
C ASP A 172 17.02 2.37 9.21
N ASN A 173 15.86 2.87 9.67
CA ASN A 173 15.55 2.94 11.09
C ASN A 173 15.40 1.54 11.71
N LEU A 174 14.76 0.59 11.01
CA LEU A 174 14.61 -0.79 11.49
C LEU A 174 15.95 -1.53 11.57
N ILE A 175 16.86 -1.31 10.61
CA ILE A 175 18.22 -1.86 10.64
C ILE A 175 19.00 -1.27 11.82
N ALA A 176 18.96 0.06 11.99
CA ALA A 176 19.69 0.74 13.05
C ALA A 176 19.20 0.36 14.46
N ALA A 177 17.94 -0.06 14.59
CA ALA A 177 17.34 -0.54 15.83
C ALA A 177 17.42 -2.07 16.01
N ASP A 178 18.20 -2.78 15.17
CA ASP A 178 18.34 -4.24 15.16
C ASP A 178 17.00 -5.01 15.10
N GLN A 179 15.95 -4.39 14.54
CA GLN A 179 14.64 -5.03 14.38
C GLN A 179 14.60 -5.95 13.14
N ILE A 180 15.43 -5.64 12.14
CA ILE A 180 15.64 -6.49 10.97
C ILE A 180 17.13 -6.60 10.68
N GLN A 181 17.52 -7.71 10.05
CA GLN A 181 18.84 -7.81 9.43
C GLN A 181 18.96 -6.79 8.29
N PRO A 182 20.18 -6.33 7.93
CA PRO A 182 20.39 -5.51 6.75
C PRO A 182 19.82 -6.19 5.49
N ILE A 183 19.07 -5.42 4.69
CA ILE A 183 18.50 -5.87 3.42
C ILE A 183 18.82 -4.84 2.32
N ALA A 184 18.97 -5.30 1.09
CA ALA A 184 18.98 -4.43 -0.09
C ALA A 184 17.57 -4.31 -0.67
N LEU A 185 17.26 -3.19 -1.33
CA LEU A 185 15.99 -3.03 -2.07
C LEU A 185 16.26 -2.79 -3.55
N ALA A 186 15.47 -3.43 -4.42
CA ALA A 186 15.34 -3.08 -5.82
C ALA A 186 13.91 -2.58 -6.07
N MET A 187 13.73 -1.26 -6.02
CA MET A 187 12.44 -0.62 -6.21
C MET A 187 12.22 -0.31 -7.69
N VAL A 188 11.22 -0.94 -8.30
CA VAL A 188 10.95 -0.88 -9.75
C VAL A 188 9.70 -0.03 -10.00
N ASN A 189 9.82 1.00 -10.84
CA ASN A 189 8.62 1.74 -11.27
C ASN A 189 7.71 0.84 -12.12
N ASN A 190 6.41 1.13 -12.12
CA ASN A 190 5.45 0.45 -13.00
C ASN A 190 5.44 1.05 -14.41
N GLY A 191 4.68 0.41 -15.30
CA GLY A 191 4.36 0.74 -16.69
C GLY A 191 3.59 2.00 -17.00
N ASP A 192 3.38 2.90 -16.04
CA ASP A 192 2.45 4.01 -16.16
C ASP A 192 1.08 3.48 -16.60
N ASP A 193 0.57 3.87 -17.76
CA ASP A 193 -0.69 3.37 -18.34
C ASP A 193 -0.72 1.84 -18.51
N ALA A 194 0.44 1.19 -18.65
CA ALA A 194 0.54 -0.26 -18.77
C ALA A 194 0.59 -1.00 -17.42
N ARG A 195 0.59 -0.29 -16.28
CA ARG A 195 0.69 -0.91 -14.94
C ARG A 195 -0.30 -2.05 -14.74
N PHE A 196 -1.56 -1.86 -15.17
CA PHE A 196 -2.58 -2.89 -15.03
C PHE A 196 -2.18 -4.19 -15.76
N LEU A 197 -1.76 -4.06 -17.02
CA LEU A 197 -1.32 -5.19 -17.84
C LEU A 197 -0.04 -5.84 -17.30
N GLU A 198 0.88 -5.04 -16.74
CA GLU A 198 2.13 -5.54 -16.16
C GLU A 198 1.87 -6.35 -14.89
N TYR A 199 0.91 -5.95 -14.04
CA TYR A 199 0.77 -6.54 -12.70
C TYR A 199 -0.32 -7.61 -12.57
N VAL A 200 -1.11 -7.85 -13.62
CA VAL A 200 -2.09 -8.94 -13.66
C VAL A 200 -1.44 -10.30 -13.95
N CYS A 201 -0.56 -10.75 -13.05
CA CYS A 201 0.14 -12.05 -13.15
C CYS A 201 0.89 -12.24 -14.48
N ASN A 202 1.58 -11.20 -14.94
CA ASN A 202 2.19 -11.18 -16.27
C ASN A 202 3.58 -11.84 -16.25
N GLU A 203 3.76 -12.92 -17.02
CA GLU A 203 5.04 -13.61 -17.17
C GLU A 203 6.15 -12.70 -17.76
N GLY A 204 5.80 -11.72 -18.60
CA GLY A 204 6.74 -10.73 -19.13
C GLY A 204 7.31 -9.82 -18.05
N THR A 205 6.49 -9.41 -17.08
CA THR A 205 6.93 -8.64 -15.91
C THR A 205 7.81 -9.49 -15.00
N LEU A 206 7.47 -10.77 -14.80
CA LEU A 206 8.33 -11.69 -14.05
C LEU A 206 9.69 -11.89 -14.75
N LYS A 207 9.68 -12.09 -16.07
CA LYS A 207 10.90 -12.18 -16.88
C LYS A 207 11.73 -10.90 -16.80
N MET A 208 11.09 -9.72 -16.80
CA MET A 208 11.76 -8.44 -16.61
C MET A 208 12.48 -8.34 -15.26
N ALA A 209 11.83 -8.80 -14.18
CA ALA A 209 12.45 -8.85 -12.85
C ALA A 209 13.68 -9.78 -12.84
N LEU A 210 13.56 -10.98 -13.41
CA LEU A 210 14.61 -12.00 -13.41
C LEU A 210 15.78 -11.65 -14.34
N ASP A 211 15.51 -11.14 -15.53
CA ASP A 211 16.53 -10.97 -16.57
C ASP A 211 17.14 -9.57 -16.60
N LEU A 212 16.45 -8.55 -16.05
CA LEU A 212 16.90 -7.17 -16.10
C LEU A 212 17.16 -6.58 -14.71
N VAL A 213 16.20 -6.67 -13.80
CA VAL A 213 16.31 -6.03 -12.47
C VAL A 213 17.31 -6.77 -11.59
N LEU A 214 17.19 -8.09 -11.50
CA LEU A 214 18.04 -8.89 -10.63
C LEU A 214 19.52 -8.84 -11.05
N PRO A 215 19.90 -8.98 -12.34
CA PRO A 215 21.29 -8.86 -12.76
C PRO A 215 21.85 -7.45 -12.50
N LEU A 216 21.05 -6.40 -12.70
CA LEU A 216 21.44 -5.04 -12.33
C LEU A 216 21.71 -4.91 -10.82
N ALA A 217 20.85 -5.49 -9.99
CA ALA A 217 21.01 -5.46 -8.54
C ALA A 217 22.29 -6.21 -8.10
N GLN A 218 22.53 -7.40 -8.66
CA GLN A 218 23.74 -8.21 -8.42
C GLN A 218 25.03 -7.53 -8.90
N GLU A 219 24.98 -6.75 -10.00
CA GLU A 219 26.14 -5.97 -10.46
C GLU A 219 26.50 -4.83 -9.50
N ARG A 220 25.49 -4.25 -8.84
CA ARG A 220 25.63 -2.98 -8.09
C ARG A 220 25.75 -3.16 -6.58
N MET A 221 25.36 -4.30 -6.04
CA MET A 221 25.25 -4.54 -4.59
C MET A 221 25.82 -5.92 -4.23
N ASN A 222 26.30 -6.05 -2.99
CA ASN A 222 26.75 -7.34 -2.46
C ASN A 222 25.53 -8.13 -1.96
N LEU A 223 25.01 -9.03 -2.80
CA LEU A 223 23.80 -9.80 -2.50
C LEU A 223 24.10 -11.26 -2.20
N ILE A 224 23.26 -11.88 -1.37
CA ILE A 224 23.31 -13.32 -1.11
C ILE A 224 23.07 -14.11 -2.40
N ASP A 225 23.92 -15.11 -2.64
CA ASP A 225 23.75 -16.02 -3.77
C ASP A 225 22.56 -16.97 -3.55
N THR A 226 21.56 -16.89 -4.43
CA THR A 226 20.34 -17.71 -4.37
C THR A 226 20.59 -19.17 -4.74
N ASP A 227 21.68 -19.52 -5.43
CA ASP A 227 22.03 -20.92 -5.68
C ASP A 227 22.50 -21.60 -4.38
N THR A 228 23.16 -20.84 -3.50
CA THR A 228 23.60 -21.30 -2.18
C THR A 228 22.47 -21.20 -1.15
N TYR A 229 21.66 -20.15 -1.22
CA TYR A 229 20.55 -19.87 -0.30
C TYR A 229 19.24 -19.66 -1.08
N PRO A 230 18.60 -20.75 -1.56
CA PRO A 230 17.37 -20.64 -2.34
C PRO A 230 16.26 -19.96 -1.53
N GLY A 231 15.50 -19.09 -2.20
CA GLY A 231 14.40 -18.34 -1.60
C GLY A 231 14.84 -17.22 -0.64
N ALA A 232 16.11 -16.81 -0.69
CA ALA A 232 16.63 -15.74 0.15
C ALA A 232 15.98 -14.37 -0.13
N TYR A 233 15.48 -14.15 -1.35
CA TYR A 233 14.92 -12.86 -1.74
C TYR A 233 13.42 -12.74 -1.49
N GLY A 234 12.97 -11.49 -1.37
CA GLY A 234 11.58 -11.13 -1.13
C GLY A 234 10.96 -10.31 -2.25
N MET A 235 9.64 -10.35 -2.32
CA MET A 235 8.80 -9.48 -3.14
C MET A 235 7.90 -8.65 -2.26
N LEU A 236 7.76 -7.35 -2.56
CA LEU A 236 6.88 -6.43 -1.86
C LEU A 236 6.01 -5.67 -2.85
N GLY A 237 4.71 -5.59 -2.57
CA GLY A 237 3.81 -4.71 -3.31
C GLY A 237 2.44 -4.58 -2.68
N ALA A 238 1.74 -3.53 -3.08
CA ALA A 238 0.37 -3.22 -2.63
C ALA A 238 -0.62 -3.33 -3.80
N SER A 239 -1.87 -3.71 -3.52
CA SER A 239 -2.92 -3.85 -4.53
C SER A 239 -2.51 -4.84 -5.65
N MET A 240 -2.43 -4.39 -6.89
CA MET A 240 -1.91 -5.21 -8.00
C MET A 240 -0.43 -5.59 -7.82
N GLY A 241 0.37 -4.77 -7.13
CA GLY A 241 1.73 -5.13 -6.75
C GLY A 241 1.76 -6.27 -5.73
N GLY A 242 0.76 -6.35 -4.84
CA GLY A 242 0.61 -7.46 -3.89
C GLY A 242 0.25 -8.77 -4.59
N LEU A 243 -0.69 -8.68 -5.55
CA LEU A 243 -0.99 -9.77 -6.48
C LEU A 243 0.27 -10.25 -7.23
N MET A 244 1.01 -9.33 -7.84
CA MET A 244 2.22 -9.66 -8.61
C MET A 244 3.33 -10.22 -7.72
N SER A 245 3.42 -9.79 -6.46
CA SER A 245 4.36 -10.33 -5.46
C SER A 245 4.03 -11.78 -5.11
N LEU A 246 2.76 -12.07 -4.80
CA LEU A 246 2.29 -13.44 -4.54
C LEU A 246 2.49 -14.33 -5.77
N TYR A 247 2.13 -13.84 -6.95
CA TYR A 247 2.35 -14.55 -8.21
C TYR A 247 3.85 -14.86 -8.42
N SER A 248 4.73 -13.89 -8.25
CA SER A 248 6.18 -14.09 -8.44
C SER A 248 6.74 -15.16 -7.50
N GLY A 249 6.39 -15.11 -6.21
CA GLY A 249 6.82 -16.15 -5.25
C GLY A 249 6.30 -17.55 -5.61
N LEU A 250 5.04 -17.67 -6.05
CA LEU A 250 4.48 -18.96 -6.48
C LEU A 250 5.14 -19.52 -7.74
N ARG A 251 5.67 -18.66 -8.61
CA ARG A 251 6.28 -19.05 -9.89
C ARG A 251 7.76 -19.42 -9.77
N VAL A 252 8.52 -18.66 -8.99
CA VAL A 252 9.99 -18.80 -8.84
C VAL A 252 10.42 -18.75 -7.36
N PRO A 253 9.91 -19.68 -6.53
CA PRO A 253 10.18 -19.70 -5.08
C PRO A 253 11.66 -19.89 -4.73
N GLU A 254 12.45 -20.48 -5.63
CA GLU A 254 13.90 -20.65 -5.50
C GLU A 254 14.67 -19.34 -5.52
N VAL A 255 14.08 -18.27 -6.08
CA VAL A 255 14.61 -16.91 -6.02
C VAL A 255 13.85 -16.12 -4.95
N PHE A 256 12.52 -16.02 -5.12
CA PHE A 256 11.64 -15.21 -4.30
C PHE A 256 10.87 -16.05 -3.29
N GLY A 257 11.56 -16.47 -2.22
CA GLY A 257 11.01 -17.32 -1.16
C GLY A 257 10.19 -16.57 -0.10
N LYS A 258 10.14 -15.23 -0.20
CA LYS A 258 9.45 -14.35 0.76
C LYS A 258 8.51 -13.41 0.02
N VAL A 259 7.31 -13.21 0.54
CA VAL A 259 6.28 -12.35 -0.07
C VAL A 259 5.68 -11.45 0.99
N LEU A 260 5.63 -10.15 0.70
CA LEU A 260 4.87 -9.15 1.44
C LEU A 260 3.79 -8.59 0.50
N ALA A 261 2.56 -9.01 0.71
CA ALA A 261 1.45 -8.75 -0.19
C ALA A 261 0.36 -7.93 0.51
N GLN A 262 0.30 -6.64 0.19
CA GLN A 262 -0.56 -5.69 0.90
C GLN A 262 -1.84 -5.40 0.11
N SER A 263 -3.01 -5.51 0.75
CA SER A 263 -4.32 -5.23 0.14
C SER A 263 -4.49 -5.82 -1.27
N SER A 264 -4.13 -7.10 -1.45
CA SER A 264 -3.89 -7.66 -2.78
C SER A 264 -5.13 -7.66 -3.68
N ALA A 265 -4.94 -7.30 -4.96
CA ALA A 265 -6.01 -7.30 -5.97
C ALA A 265 -6.21 -8.70 -6.56
N LEU A 266 -6.91 -9.57 -5.83
CA LEU A 266 -7.00 -11.01 -6.13
C LEU A 266 -8.11 -11.40 -7.13
N SER A 267 -8.84 -10.45 -7.69
CA SER A 267 -9.96 -10.69 -8.60
C SER A 267 -9.83 -9.87 -9.88
N ILE A 268 -10.33 -10.42 -10.99
CA ILE A 268 -10.37 -9.78 -12.32
C ILE A 268 -11.28 -8.55 -12.30
N ASP A 269 -12.41 -8.65 -11.60
CA ASP A 269 -13.43 -7.62 -11.56
C ASP A 269 -14.16 -7.55 -10.21
N ILE A 270 -15.06 -6.59 -10.10
CA ILE A 270 -15.90 -6.35 -8.91
C ILE A 270 -16.83 -7.53 -8.59
N HIS A 271 -17.09 -8.42 -9.56
CA HIS A 271 -17.88 -9.62 -9.35
C HIS A 271 -17.07 -10.78 -8.75
N GLY A 272 -15.80 -10.54 -8.42
CA GLY A 272 -14.98 -11.49 -7.67
C GLY A 272 -14.44 -12.64 -8.52
N ARG A 273 -14.39 -12.52 -9.86
CA ARG A 273 -13.79 -13.58 -10.69
C ARG A 273 -12.33 -13.78 -10.33
N GLU A 274 -11.95 -15.00 -9.95
CA GLU A 274 -10.60 -15.34 -9.50
C GLU A 274 -9.55 -15.17 -10.61
N LEU A 275 -8.37 -14.69 -10.22
CA LEU A 275 -7.16 -14.68 -11.05
C LEU A 275 -6.36 -15.98 -10.93
N ILE A 276 -5.40 -16.20 -11.84
CA ILE A 276 -4.61 -17.45 -11.90
C ILE A 276 -3.88 -17.82 -10.60
N VAL A 277 -3.57 -16.84 -9.74
CA VAL A 277 -2.97 -17.10 -8.42
C VAL A 277 -3.80 -18.06 -7.57
N TRP A 278 -5.13 -18.03 -7.69
CA TRP A 278 -6.02 -18.95 -6.97
C TRP A 278 -5.78 -20.39 -7.40
N ASP A 279 -5.66 -20.64 -8.70
CA ASP A 279 -5.40 -21.98 -9.22
C ASP A 279 -3.98 -22.47 -8.88
N LEU A 280 -2.99 -21.56 -8.89
CA LEU A 280 -1.62 -21.88 -8.47
C LEU A 280 -1.56 -22.34 -7.01
N VAL A 281 -2.32 -21.70 -6.11
CA VAL A 281 -2.39 -22.12 -4.71
C VAL A 281 -3.24 -23.38 -4.55
N ARG A 282 -4.41 -23.44 -5.21
CA ARG A 282 -5.41 -24.49 -5.01
C ARG A 282 -4.96 -25.84 -5.56
N TYR A 283 -4.33 -25.83 -6.73
CA TYR A 283 -4.01 -27.02 -7.52
C TYR A 283 -2.51 -27.19 -7.81
N GLY A 284 -1.72 -26.13 -7.68
CA GLY A 284 -0.27 -26.22 -7.86
C GLY A 284 0.41 -26.99 -6.73
N PRO A 285 1.63 -27.52 -6.96
CA PRO A 285 2.42 -28.08 -5.89
C PRO A 285 2.76 -26.98 -4.87
N ARG A 286 2.65 -27.30 -3.57
CA ARG A 286 3.02 -26.38 -2.50
C ARG A 286 4.46 -25.91 -2.70
N ARG A 287 4.67 -24.60 -2.72
CA ARG A 287 5.99 -23.97 -2.77
C ARG A 287 6.48 -23.67 -1.35
N ASP A 288 7.79 -23.66 -1.15
CA ASP A 288 8.39 -23.26 0.13
C ASP A 288 8.47 -21.74 0.19
N LEU A 289 7.42 -21.11 0.73
CA LEU A 289 7.26 -19.65 0.80
C LEU A 289 6.91 -19.21 2.22
N ASN A 290 7.47 -18.07 2.62
CA ASN A 290 7.02 -17.28 3.75
C ASN A 290 6.25 -16.07 3.25
N ILE A 291 4.97 -15.98 3.61
CA ILE A 291 4.04 -15.00 3.07
C ILE A 291 3.52 -14.16 4.23
N TYR A 292 3.62 -12.84 4.09
CA TYR A 292 2.92 -11.87 4.90
C TYR A 292 1.81 -11.25 4.05
N MET A 293 0.58 -11.25 4.57
CA MET A 293 -0.57 -10.60 3.95
C MET A 293 -1.23 -9.63 4.92
N ASP A 294 -1.53 -8.43 4.43
CA ASP A 294 -2.42 -7.51 5.13
C ASP A 294 -3.55 -7.04 4.22
N VAL A 295 -4.61 -6.53 4.86
CA VAL A 295 -5.77 -5.94 4.20
C VAL A 295 -6.45 -5.01 5.20
N GLY A 296 -6.88 -3.84 4.74
CA GLY A 296 -7.58 -2.84 5.55
C GLY A 296 -8.95 -3.36 6.02
N ARG A 297 -9.39 -2.92 7.20
CA ARG A 297 -10.69 -3.31 7.74
C ARG A 297 -11.87 -2.79 6.91
N TYR A 298 -11.70 -1.63 6.29
CA TYR A 298 -12.74 -0.89 5.59
C TYR A 298 -12.57 -0.93 4.07
N GLU A 299 -11.74 -1.82 3.53
CA GLU A 299 -11.61 -1.96 2.08
C GLU A 299 -12.51 -3.07 1.52
N TRP A 300 -13.01 -2.86 0.31
CA TRP A 300 -13.84 -3.84 -0.41
C TRP A 300 -13.11 -5.14 -0.78
N ARG A 301 -11.77 -5.19 -0.64
CA ARG A 301 -10.95 -6.38 -0.89
C ARG A 301 -10.74 -7.28 0.33
N ILE A 302 -11.31 -6.92 1.48
CA ILE A 302 -11.12 -7.67 2.74
C ILE A 302 -11.48 -9.15 2.59
N GLU A 303 -12.59 -9.44 1.92
CA GLU A 303 -13.08 -10.81 1.81
C GLU A 303 -12.20 -11.68 0.92
N SER A 304 -11.78 -11.17 -0.25
CA SER A 304 -10.91 -11.94 -1.15
C SER A 304 -9.54 -12.21 -0.54
N ASN A 305 -8.97 -11.27 0.22
CA ASN A 305 -7.72 -11.49 0.93
C ASN A 305 -7.87 -12.50 2.09
N ARG A 306 -8.97 -12.46 2.85
CA ARG A 306 -9.27 -13.46 3.89
C ARG A 306 -9.44 -14.87 3.31
N GLN A 307 -10.15 -14.98 2.20
CA GLN A 307 -10.35 -16.25 1.50
C GLN A 307 -9.02 -16.82 0.97
N MET A 308 -8.15 -15.97 0.41
CA MET A 308 -6.83 -16.40 -0.03
C MET A 308 -5.94 -16.80 1.14
N PHE A 309 -5.97 -16.05 2.24
CA PHE A 309 -5.27 -16.41 3.47
C PHE A 309 -5.70 -17.78 3.99
N ALA A 310 -7.01 -18.03 4.08
CA ALA A 310 -7.55 -19.32 4.50
C ALA A 310 -7.13 -20.46 3.56
N LEU A 311 -7.15 -20.22 2.25
CA LEU A 311 -6.69 -21.18 1.25
C LEU A 311 -5.18 -21.47 1.38
N LEU A 312 -4.35 -20.45 1.58
CA LEU A 312 -2.91 -20.62 1.80
C LEU A 312 -2.64 -21.46 3.06
N GLN A 313 -3.36 -21.21 4.15
CA GLN A 313 -3.29 -22.01 5.38
C GLN A 313 -3.72 -23.46 5.13
N GLU A 314 -4.85 -23.69 4.45
CA GLU A 314 -5.34 -25.03 4.09
C GLU A 314 -4.29 -25.80 3.28
N LYS A 315 -3.59 -25.13 2.37
CA LYS A 315 -2.54 -25.71 1.52
C LYS A 315 -1.17 -25.81 2.21
N GLY A 316 -1.08 -25.41 3.48
CA GLY A 316 0.11 -25.56 4.31
C GLY A 316 1.24 -24.58 3.99
N TYR A 317 0.94 -23.40 3.42
CA TYR A 317 1.91 -22.32 3.27
C TYR A 317 2.18 -21.66 4.64
N ALA A 318 3.40 -21.16 4.84
CA ALA A 318 3.72 -20.31 5.99
C ALA A 318 3.19 -18.90 5.70
N VAL A 319 1.94 -18.64 6.09
CA VAL A 319 1.28 -17.34 5.90
C VAL A 319 0.94 -16.70 7.24
N THR A 320 1.21 -15.40 7.35
CA THR A 320 0.82 -14.53 8.48
C THR A 320 0.02 -13.36 7.96
#